data_AF-A0A2L0PIY8-F1
#
_entry.id   AF-A0A2L0PIY8-F1
#
_cell.length_a   1.000
_cell.length_b   1.000
_cell.length_c   1.000
_cell.angle_alpha   90.00
_cell.angle_beta   90.00
_cell.angle_gamma   90.00
#
_symmetry.space_group_name_H-M   'P 1'
#
loop_
_entity.id
_entity.type
_entity.pdbx_description
1 polymer ?
#
loop_
_entity_poly.entity_id
_entity_poly.type
_entity_poly.pdbx_seq_one_letter_code
_entity_poly.pdbx_strand_id
1 'polypeptide(L)'
;MTITRVISYIIGLSDGLVSLLPAEWQPRVLVGHDVPGFGLIIAVLVLFFTGVFGANVIGRKIIEMWDAMMGRIPVVKSIYSSTKKVSESLLSDSRQSFKTPLLVNFPHGQVWTVAFVSGSVPQILLDTLPEIDADDEYLNVYVPTTPNPTGGYYITVKKSDTKALDMSVDDALKYIISIGMVGPDGREPNEQQEEPLSK
;
A
#
# COMPACT_ATOMS: atom_id res chain seq x y z
N MET A 1 38.47 4.37 1.18
CA MET A 1 38.50 3.89 -0.22
C MET A 1 37.12 3.53 -0.76
N THR A 2 36.18 3.07 0.06
CA THR A 2 34.83 2.63 -0.39
C THR A 2 33.89 3.78 -0.78
N ILE A 3 33.88 4.88 -0.03
CA ILE A 3 32.95 6.02 -0.25
C ILE A 3 33.16 6.66 -1.63
N THR A 4 34.40 6.93 -2.02
CA THR A 4 34.72 7.53 -3.33
C THR A 4 34.25 6.65 -4.50
N ARG A 5 34.31 5.32 -4.36
CA ARG A 5 33.84 4.38 -5.40
C ARG A 5 32.32 4.37 -5.52
N VAL A 6 31.62 4.49 -4.39
CA VAL A 6 30.15 4.62 -4.38
C VAL A 6 29.74 5.93 -5.04
N ILE A 7 30.38 7.05 -4.69
CA ILE A 7 30.10 8.36 -5.29
C ILE A 7 30.36 8.33 -6.80
N SER A 8 31.50 7.79 -7.24
CA SER A 8 31.82 7.68 -8.67
C SER A 8 30.84 6.77 -9.43
N TYR A 9 30.34 5.72 -8.78
CA TYR A 9 29.34 4.82 -9.36
C TYR A 9 27.99 5.53 -9.56
N ILE A 10 27.53 6.26 -8.54
CA ILE A 10 26.28 7.04 -8.61
C ILE A 10 26.39 8.14 -9.67
N ILE A 11 27.52 8.85 -9.73
CA ILE A 11 27.78 9.86 -10.75
C ILE A 11 27.76 9.25 -12.15
N GLY A 12 28.45 8.13 -12.35
CA GLY A 12 28.46 7.44 -13.65
C GLY A 12 27.10 6.91 -14.08
N LEU A 13 26.30 6.39 -13.13
CA LEU A 13 24.92 5.97 -13.39
C LEU A 13 24.05 7.16 -13.80
N SER A 14 24.18 8.27 -13.08
CA SER A 14 23.41 9.48 -13.32
C SER A 14 23.77 10.12 -14.66
N ASP A 15 25.05 10.17 -15.01
CA ASP A 15 25.52 10.75 -16.28
C ASP A 15 25.00 9.98 -17.50
N GLY A 16 24.55 8.73 -17.35
CA GLY A 16 23.77 8.02 -18.36
C GLY A 16 22.48 8.75 -18.76
N LEU A 17 21.86 9.52 -17.85
CA LEU A 17 20.64 10.30 -18.13
C LEU A 17 20.90 11.46 -19.10
N VAL A 18 22.15 11.94 -19.20
CA VAL A 18 22.52 13.00 -20.16
C VAL A 18 22.30 12.52 -21.60
N SER A 19 22.44 11.23 -21.86
CA SER A 19 22.21 10.65 -23.19
C SER A 19 20.75 10.63 -23.62
N LEU A 20 19.81 10.79 -22.68
CA LEU A 20 18.38 10.90 -22.97
C LEU A 20 17.98 12.31 -23.41
N LEU A 21 18.85 13.31 -23.20
CA LEU A 21 18.62 14.66 -23.69
C LEU A 21 18.89 14.75 -25.20
N PRO A 22 18.13 15.59 -25.92
CA PRO A 22 18.47 15.99 -27.28
C PRO A 22 19.94 16.44 -27.37
N ALA A 23 20.63 16.10 -28.46
CA ALA A 23 22.07 16.36 -28.63
C ALA A 23 22.45 17.84 -28.40
N GLU A 24 21.55 18.75 -28.75
CA GLU A 24 21.67 20.21 -28.55
C GLU A 24 21.69 20.66 -27.08
N TRP A 25 21.15 19.87 -26.15
CA TRP A 25 21.11 20.19 -24.71
C TRP A 25 22.18 19.45 -23.91
N GLN A 26 23.04 18.68 -24.59
CA GLN A 26 24.13 17.98 -23.93
C GLN A 26 25.24 18.98 -23.54
N PRO A 27 25.77 18.90 -22.31
CA PRO A 27 26.81 19.81 -21.82
C PRO A 27 28.06 19.77 -22.69
N ARG A 28 28.34 18.63 -23.35
CA ARG A 28 29.40 18.50 -24.34
C ARG A 28 29.28 19.49 -25.50
N VAL A 29 28.07 19.77 -25.98
CA VAL A 29 27.81 20.67 -27.11
C VAL A 29 27.75 22.13 -26.64
N LEU A 30 27.22 22.38 -25.45
CA LEU A 30 27.08 23.73 -24.88
C LEU A 30 28.38 24.29 -24.29
N VAL A 31 29.18 23.45 -23.64
CA VAL A 31 30.36 23.84 -22.84
C VAL A 31 31.65 23.24 -23.41
N GLY A 32 31.55 22.40 -24.45
CA GLY A 32 32.70 21.83 -25.17
C GLY A 32 33.36 20.63 -24.48
N HIS A 33 32.89 20.21 -23.30
CA HIS A 33 33.39 19.05 -22.57
C HIS A 33 32.29 18.43 -21.69
N ASP A 34 32.49 17.17 -21.29
CA ASP A 34 31.57 16.50 -20.38
C ASP A 34 31.75 17.04 -18.95
N VAL A 35 30.64 17.36 -18.29
CA VAL A 35 30.62 17.81 -16.89
C VAL A 35 30.17 16.64 -16.02
N PRO A 36 31.07 16.02 -15.22
CA PRO A 36 30.72 14.87 -14.39
C PRO A 36 29.65 15.25 -13.36
N GLY A 37 28.61 14.43 -13.23
CA GLY A 37 27.50 14.65 -12.29
C GLY A 37 26.39 15.56 -12.82
N PHE A 38 26.46 16.03 -14.06
CA PHE A 38 25.37 16.77 -14.69
C PHE A 38 24.09 15.95 -14.80
N GLY A 39 24.23 14.63 -14.98
CA GLY A 39 23.10 13.70 -14.96
C GLY A 39 22.34 13.69 -13.64
N LEU A 40 23.02 13.92 -12.52
CA LEU A 40 22.39 14.00 -11.21
C LEU A 40 21.52 15.25 -11.09
N ILE A 41 21.99 16.38 -11.62
CA ILE A 41 21.22 17.64 -11.65
C ILE A 41 19.95 17.44 -12.49
N ILE A 42 20.06 16.80 -13.65
CA ILE A 42 18.91 16.46 -14.48
C ILE A 42 17.93 15.56 -13.72
N ALA A 43 18.42 14.51 -13.06
CA ALA A 43 17.58 13.61 -12.28
C ALA A 43 16.78 14.36 -11.20
N VAL A 44 17.46 15.24 -10.45
CA VAL A 44 16.83 16.07 -9.42
C VAL A 44 15.79 17.02 -10.01
N LEU A 45 16.10 17.67 -11.13
CA LEU A 45 15.15 18.55 -11.82
C LEU A 45 13.92 17.79 -12.32
N VAL A 46 14.11 16.64 -12.97
CA VAL A 46 13.01 15.80 -13.44
C VAL A 46 12.13 15.34 -12.28
N LEU A 47 12.74 14.87 -11.18
CA LEU A 47 12.01 14.46 -9.99
C LEU A 47 11.24 15.64 -9.38
N PHE A 48 11.88 16.81 -9.28
CA PHE A 48 11.26 18.03 -8.75
C PHE A 48 10.07 18.45 -9.60
N PHE A 49 10.23 18.59 -10.92
CA PHE A 49 9.14 18.98 -11.81
C PHE A 49 8.02 17.94 -11.84
N THR A 50 8.35 16.64 -11.78
CA THR A 50 7.34 15.58 -11.68
C THR A 50 6.54 15.69 -10.37
N GLY A 51 7.22 15.93 -9.25
CA GLY A 51 6.58 16.12 -7.95
C GLY A 51 5.71 17.39 -7.92
N VAL A 52 6.23 18.50 -8.45
CA VAL A 52 5.48 19.76 -8.61
C VAL A 52 4.27 19.57 -9.52
N PHE A 53 4.40 18.81 -10.61
CA PHE A 53 3.29 18.51 -11.51
C PHE A 53 2.22 17.68 -10.80
N GLY A 54 2.61 16.63 -10.06
CA GLY A 54 1.69 15.79 -9.29
C GLY A 54 0.99 16.52 -8.14
N ALA A 55 1.67 17.47 -7.48
CA ALA A 55 1.13 18.20 -6.33
C ALA A 55 0.25 19.41 -6.71
N ASN A 56 0.35 19.91 -7.94
CA ASN A 56 -0.36 21.12 -8.36
C ASN A 56 -1.70 20.85 -9.05
N VAL A 57 -2.64 21.78 -8.85
CA VAL A 57 -3.99 21.78 -9.45
C VAL A 57 -3.94 21.66 -10.98
N ILE A 58 -2.92 22.22 -11.62
CA ILE A 58 -2.73 22.16 -13.08
C ILE A 58 -2.48 20.72 -13.55
N GLY A 59 -1.62 19.97 -12.86
CA GLY A 59 -1.34 18.57 -13.22
C GLY A 59 -2.57 17.70 -13.05
N ARG A 60 -3.33 17.90 -11.95
CA ARG A 60 -4.62 17.23 -11.75
C ARG A 60 -5.62 17.52 -12.86
N LYS A 61 -5.75 18.78 -13.30
CA LYS A 61 -6.62 19.16 -14.43
C LYS A 61 -6.19 18.54 -15.77
N ILE A 62 -4.89 18.42 -16.03
CA ILE A 62 -4.39 17.78 -17.24
C ILE A 62 -4.73 16.29 -17.25
N ILE A 63 -4.57 15.61 -16.11
CA ILE A 63 -4.95 14.21 -15.94
C ILE A 63 -6.46 14.03 -16.12
N GLU A 64 -7.29 14.88 -15.51
CA GLU A 64 -8.76 14.87 -15.67
C GLU A 64 -9.19 15.09 -17.14
N MET A 65 -8.51 15.97 -17.87
CA MET A 65 -8.76 16.20 -19.29
C MET A 65 -8.35 14.99 -20.15
N TRP A 66 -7.24 14.34 -19.81
CA TRP A 66 -6.78 13.11 -20.46
C TRP A 66 -7.76 11.96 -20.23
N ASP A 67 -8.24 11.80 -19.00
CA ASP A 67 -9.29 10.84 -18.63
C ASP A 67 -10.56 11.06 -19.45
N ALA A 68 -11.01 12.31 -19.57
CA ALA A 68 -12.20 12.68 -20.33
C ALA A 68 -12.04 12.40 -21.83
N MET A 69 -10.84 12.58 -22.38
CA MET A 69 -10.53 12.26 -23.77
C MET A 69 -10.56 10.75 -24.01
N MET A 70 -9.89 9.97 -23.17
CA MET A 70 -9.87 8.50 -23.28
C MET A 70 -11.26 7.88 -23.04
N GLY A 71 -12.06 8.48 -22.15
CA GLY A 71 -13.42 8.05 -21.83
C GLY A 71 -14.44 8.20 -22.97
N ARG A 72 -14.10 8.90 -24.06
CA ARG A 72 -14.96 9.05 -25.25
C ARG A 72 -14.85 7.89 -26.25
N ILE A 73 -13.81 7.05 -26.14
CA ILE A 73 -13.61 5.93 -27.05
C ILE A 73 -14.10 4.64 -26.35
N PRO A 74 -15.21 4.02 -26.80
CA PRO A 74 -15.90 2.96 -26.05
C PRO A 74 -15.01 1.77 -25.68
N VAL A 75 -14.09 1.38 -26.56
CA VAL A 75 -13.17 0.25 -26.33
C VAL A 75 -12.05 0.63 -25.35
N VAL A 76 -11.42 1.80 -25.53
CA VAL A 76 -10.31 2.29 -24.70
C VAL A 76 -10.78 2.59 -23.27
N LYS A 77 -12.01 3.11 -23.11
CA LYS A 77 -12.62 3.39 -21.81
C LYS A 77 -12.65 2.15 -20.90
N SER A 78 -13.01 0.99 -21.42
CA SER A 78 -13.15 -0.23 -20.61
C SER A 78 -11.79 -0.68 -20.03
N ILE A 79 -10.76 -0.78 -20.86
CA ILE A 79 -9.39 -1.16 -20.48
C ILE A 79 -8.79 -0.11 -19.53
N TYR A 80 -8.86 1.16 -19.93
CA TYR A 80 -8.32 2.27 -19.14
C TYR A 80 -9.01 2.37 -17.78
N SER A 81 -10.34 2.20 -17.70
CA SER A 81 -11.07 2.27 -16.43
C SER A 81 -10.74 1.14 -15.48
N SER A 82 -10.49 -0.08 -15.98
CA SER A 82 -10.12 -1.22 -15.14
C SER A 82 -8.71 -1.04 -14.58
N THR A 83 -7.74 -0.67 -15.43
CA THR A 83 -6.37 -0.39 -15.00
C THR A 83 -6.31 0.81 -14.06
N LYS A 84 -7.06 1.87 -14.36
CA LYS A 84 -7.16 3.06 -13.52
C LYS A 84 -7.76 2.71 -12.16
N LYS A 85 -8.83 1.93 -12.07
CA LYS A 85 -9.41 1.51 -10.78
C LYS A 85 -8.44 0.67 -9.96
N VAL A 86 -7.70 -0.25 -10.59
CA VAL A 86 -6.67 -1.03 -9.89
C VAL A 86 -5.55 -0.12 -9.40
N SER A 87 -5.05 0.78 -10.26
CA SER A 87 -4.00 1.73 -9.89
C SER A 87 -4.47 2.71 -8.82
N GLU A 88 -5.70 3.23 -8.93
CA GLU A 88 -6.32 4.09 -7.94
C GLU A 88 -6.52 3.34 -6.63
N SER A 89 -6.94 2.07 -6.64
CA SER A 89 -7.03 1.27 -5.41
C SER A 89 -5.66 1.01 -4.77
N LEU A 90 -4.60 0.89 -5.55
CA LEU A 90 -3.23 0.70 -5.06
C LEU A 90 -2.58 2.02 -4.59
N LEU A 91 -2.97 3.15 -5.20
CA LEU A 91 -2.40 4.48 -4.96
C LEU A 91 -3.26 5.34 -4.02
N SER A 92 -4.55 5.03 -3.85
CA SER A 92 -5.45 5.65 -2.90
C SER A 92 -5.03 5.17 -1.52
N ASP A 93 -4.31 6.04 -0.81
CA ASP A 93 -3.88 5.90 0.58
C ASP A 93 -3.89 4.46 1.11
N SER A 94 -2.81 3.74 0.83
CA SER A 94 -2.41 2.56 1.61
C SER A 94 -2.29 2.85 3.12
N ARG A 95 -2.36 4.13 3.51
CA ARG A 95 -2.44 4.62 4.89
C ARG A 95 -3.86 4.66 5.48
N GLN A 96 -4.90 4.52 4.65
CA GLN A 96 -6.31 4.60 5.06
C GLN A 96 -7.00 3.22 5.14
N SER A 97 -6.45 2.17 4.51
CA SER A 97 -7.23 0.95 4.23
C SER A 97 -7.13 -0.21 5.25
N PHE A 98 -6.32 -0.08 6.31
CA PHE A 98 -6.29 -1.04 7.43
C PHE A 98 -6.08 -0.30 8.75
N LYS A 99 -7.16 0.14 9.40
CA LYS A 99 -7.03 1.12 10.49
C LYS A 99 -7.05 0.56 11.90
N THR A 100 -7.42 -0.70 12.10
CA THR A 100 -7.55 -1.22 13.47
C THR A 100 -7.39 -2.74 13.47
N PRO A 101 -6.41 -3.30 14.21
CA PRO A 101 -6.38 -4.72 14.50
C PRO A 101 -7.51 -5.06 15.46
N LEU A 102 -8.16 -6.20 15.23
CA LEU A 102 -9.22 -6.72 16.07
C LEU A 102 -9.21 -8.25 16.07
N LEU A 103 -9.91 -8.86 17.01
CA LEU A 103 -10.23 -10.29 17.00
C LEU A 103 -11.60 -10.51 16.39
N VAL A 104 -11.71 -11.52 15.53
CA VAL A 104 -12.97 -12.03 14.98
C VAL A 104 -13.13 -13.52 15.22
N ASN A 105 -14.37 -13.98 15.27
CA ASN A 105 -14.67 -15.40 15.24
C ASN A 105 -14.65 -15.95 13.80
N PHE A 106 -13.56 -16.62 13.42
CA PHE A 106 -13.40 -17.23 12.09
C PHE A 106 -12.50 -18.48 12.15
N PRO A 107 -12.85 -19.59 11.48
CA PRO A 107 -14.01 -19.77 10.61
C PRO A 107 -15.33 -20.11 11.32
N HIS A 108 -15.36 -20.26 12.65
CA HIS A 108 -16.59 -20.50 13.42
C HIS A 108 -16.58 -19.81 14.79
N GLY A 109 -17.73 -19.79 15.47
CA GLY A 109 -18.00 -18.99 16.67
C GLY A 109 -17.19 -19.29 17.94
N GLN A 110 -16.33 -20.31 17.96
CA GLN A 110 -15.56 -20.69 19.15
C GLN A 110 -14.04 -20.47 19.00
N VAL A 111 -13.60 -20.07 17.80
CA VAL A 111 -12.20 -19.76 17.51
C VAL A 111 -12.05 -18.27 17.28
N TRP A 112 -10.90 -17.71 17.63
CA TRP A 112 -10.61 -16.29 17.45
C TRP A 112 -9.34 -16.14 16.63
N THR A 113 -9.33 -15.16 15.72
CA THR A 113 -8.16 -14.83 14.92
C THR A 113 -8.02 -13.32 14.80
N VAL A 114 -6.78 -12.86 14.58
CA VAL A 114 -6.47 -11.46 14.33
C VAL A 114 -6.92 -11.08 12.92
N ALA A 115 -7.61 -9.95 12.79
CA ALA A 115 -8.06 -9.39 11.53
C ALA A 115 -7.90 -7.86 11.53
N PHE A 116 -8.05 -7.26 10.36
CA PHE A 116 -7.92 -5.81 10.17
C PHE A 116 -9.18 -5.23 9.53
N VAL A 117 -9.69 -4.13 10.08
CA VAL A 117 -10.82 -3.39 9.48
C VAL A 117 -10.40 -2.87 8.11
N SER A 118 -11.12 -3.28 7.07
CA SER A 118 -10.84 -2.93 5.67
C SER A 118 -11.79 -1.87 5.10
N GLY A 119 -12.84 -1.50 5.83
CA GLY A 119 -13.76 -0.42 5.47
C GLY A 119 -15.22 -0.71 5.82
N SER A 120 -16.12 0.18 5.41
CA SER A 120 -17.57 -0.02 5.51
C SER A 120 -18.08 -0.97 4.43
N VAL A 121 -19.20 -1.63 4.74
CA VAL A 121 -19.86 -2.56 3.80
C VAL A 121 -20.65 -1.75 2.77
N PRO A 122 -20.46 -2.00 1.45
CA PRO A 122 -21.29 -1.38 0.41
C PRO A 122 -22.79 -1.67 0.63
N GLN A 123 -23.65 -0.69 0.36
CA GLN A 123 -25.10 -0.80 0.58
C GLN A 123 -25.72 -2.03 -0.11
N ILE A 124 -25.28 -2.34 -1.33
CA ILE A 124 -25.76 -3.49 -2.09
C ILE A 124 -25.54 -4.83 -1.37
N LEU A 125 -24.49 -4.94 -0.54
CA LEU A 125 -24.26 -6.13 0.28
C LEU A 125 -25.11 -6.09 1.55
N LEU A 126 -25.21 -4.93 2.20
CA LEU A 126 -26.04 -4.74 3.39
C LEU A 126 -27.50 -5.16 3.15
N ASP A 127 -28.07 -4.81 2.00
CA ASP A 127 -29.46 -5.14 1.64
C ASP A 127 -29.71 -6.65 1.49
N THR A 128 -28.64 -7.46 1.39
CA THR A 128 -28.72 -8.93 1.24
C THR A 128 -28.35 -9.69 2.50
N LEU A 129 -27.75 -9.02 3.48
CA LEU A 129 -27.33 -9.64 4.73
C LEU A 129 -28.52 -9.79 5.69
N PRO A 130 -28.45 -10.73 6.65
CA PRO A 130 -29.47 -10.84 7.69
C PRO A 130 -29.63 -9.51 8.44
N GLU A 131 -30.88 -9.17 8.78
CA GLU A 131 -31.16 -8.03 9.65
C GLU A 131 -30.42 -8.18 10.99
N ILE A 132 -29.94 -7.05 11.50
CA ILE A 132 -29.26 -6.93 12.78
C ILE A 132 -29.99 -5.90 13.64
N ASP A 133 -29.70 -5.89 14.93
CA ASP A 133 -30.28 -4.91 15.85
C ASP A 133 -29.95 -3.48 15.38
N ALA A 134 -30.83 -2.52 15.69
CA ALA A 134 -30.70 -1.14 15.22
C ALA A 134 -29.39 -0.45 15.66
N ASP A 135 -28.76 -0.95 16.73
CA ASP A 135 -27.50 -0.44 17.28
C ASP A 135 -26.27 -1.25 16.83
N ASP A 136 -26.44 -2.29 16.00
CA ASP A 136 -25.35 -3.10 15.47
C ASP A 136 -25.04 -2.73 14.00
N GLU A 137 -23.81 -2.99 13.59
CA GLU A 137 -23.32 -2.64 12.25
C GLU A 137 -22.52 -3.80 11.67
N TYR A 138 -22.52 -3.93 10.34
CA TYR A 138 -21.60 -4.84 9.67
C TYR A 138 -20.26 -4.15 9.36
N LEU A 139 -19.18 -4.91 9.50
CA LEU A 139 -17.82 -4.49 9.16
C LEU A 139 -17.21 -5.46 8.15
N ASN A 140 -16.48 -4.89 7.18
CA ASN A 140 -15.59 -5.69 6.33
C ASN A 140 -14.22 -5.79 6.99
N VAL A 141 -13.76 -7.03 7.17
CA VAL A 141 -12.48 -7.34 7.80
C VAL A 141 -11.65 -8.26 6.91
N TYR A 142 -10.35 -8.05 6.97
CA TYR A 142 -9.35 -8.90 6.33
C TYR A 142 -8.69 -9.80 7.37
N VAL A 143 -8.81 -11.12 7.17
CA VAL A 143 -8.19 -12.16 7.99
C VAL A 143 -6.97 -12.71 7.24
N PRO A 144 -5.74 -12.36 7.62
CA PRO A 144 -4.53 -12.79 6.91
C PRO A 144 -4.19 -14.25 7.19
N THR A 145 -3.44 -14.87 6.27
CA THR A 145 -2.76 -16.14 6.52
C THR A 145 -1.39 -15.93 7.19
N THR A 146 -0.96 -16.89 8.01
CA THR A 146 0.38 -16.95 8.59
C THR A 146 1.28 -17.91 7.79
N PRO A 147 2.60 -17.67 7.73
CA PRO A 147 3.33 -16.46 8.13
C PRO A 147 3.27 -15.34 7.08
N ASN A 148 2.68 -15.58 5.91
CA ASN A 148 2.65 -14.64 4.80
C ASN A 148 1.28 -13.91 4.71
N PRO A 149 1.18 -12.64 5.15
CA PRO A 149 -0.09 -11.91 5.23
C PRO A 149 -0.50 -11.27 3.89
N THR A 150 0.07 -11.74 2.76
CA THR A 150 -0.33 -11.29 1.41
C THR A 150 -1.61 -11.96 0.93
N GLY A 151 -1.94 -13.14 1.47
CA GLY A 151 -3.19 -13.85 1.25
C GLY A 151 -4.04 -13.89 2.52
N GLY A 152 -5.33 -14.21 2.35
CA GLY A 152 -6.27 -14.23 3.45
C GLY A 152 -7.72 -14.31 2.99
N TYR A 153 -8.62 -14.11 3.94
CA TYR A 153 -10.05 -14.04 3.70
C TYR A 153 -10.54 -12.62 3.88
N TYR A 154 -11.39 -12.17 2.97
CA TYR A 154 -12.15 -10.94 3.12
C TYR A 154 -13.57 -11.32 3.51
N ILE A 155 -13.98 -10.95 4.72
CA ILE A 155 -15.27 -11.37 5.29
C ILE A 155 -16.03 -10.19 5.85
N THR A 156 -17.35 -10.32 5.87
CA THR A 156 -18.26 -9.36 6.51
C THR A 156 -18.74 -9.97 7.82
N VAL A 157 -18.56 -9.25 8.93
CA VAL A 157 -18.93 -9.70 10.29
C VAL A 157 -19.75 -8.64 10.99
N LYS A 158 -20.56 -9.03 11.98
CA LYS A 158 -21.21 -8.07 12.88
C LYS A 158 -20.15 -7.43 13.75
N LYS A 159 -20.27 -6.13 14.01
CA LYS A 159 -19.37 -5.38 14.89
C LYS A 159 -19.42 -5.92 16.31
N SER A 160 -20.60 -6.34 16.77
CA SER A 160 -20.83 -7.03 18.04
C SER A 160 -20.02 -8.34 18.20
N ASP A 161 -19.70 -9.03 17.10
CA ASP A 161 -18.90 -10.26 17.06
C ASP A 161 -17.38 -9.98 16.94
N THR A 162 -16.95 -8.73 17.13
CA THR A 162 -15.55 -8.33 17.06
C THR A 162 -15.05 -7.77 18.39
N LYS A 163 -13.74 -7.90 18.63
CA LYS A 163 -13.07 -7.27 19.78
C LYS A 163 -11.87 -6.46 19.32
N ALA A 164 -11.94 -5.14 19.45
CA ALA A 164 -10.81 -4.27 19.11
C ALA A 164 -9.57 -4.64 19.96
N LEU A 165 -8.41 -4.69 19.31
CA LEU A 165 -7.14 -4.92 19.98
C LEU A 165 -6.44 -3.58 20.22
N ASP A 166 -6.00 -3.37 21.46
CA ASP A 166 -5.18 -2.21 21.83
C ASP A 166 -3.71 -2.50 21.50
N MET A 167 -3.38 -2.46 20.20
CA MET A 167 -2.02 -2.60 19.69
C MET A 167 -1.87 -1.92 18.33
N SER A 168 -0.63 -1.64 17.93
CA SER A 168 -0.37 -1.10 16.59
C SER A 168 -0.61 -2.14 15.49
N VAL A 169 -0.93 -1.66 14.28
CA VAL A 169 -1.05 -2.53 13.09
C VAL A 169 0.26 -3.28 12.82
N ASP A 170 1.40 -2.61 13.02
CA ASP A 170 2.72 -3.20 12.82
C ASP A 170 2.99 -4.35 13.80
N ASP A 171 2.56 -4.21 15.06
CA ASP A 171 2.76 -5.26 16.07
C ASP A 171 1.82 -6.44 15.84
N ALA A 172 0.59 -6.20 15.40
CA ALA A 172 -0.32 -7.26 14.95
C ALA A 172 0.27 -8.03 13.75
N LEU A 173 0.86 -7.33 12.77
CA LEU A 173 1.53 -7.96 11.62
C LEU A 173 2.76 -8.76 12.05
N LYS A 174 3.60 -8.25 12.95
CA LYS A 174 4.73 -9.01 13.52
C LYS A 174 4.27 -10.29 14.20
N TYR A 175 3.19 -10.22 14.99
CA TYR A 175 2.60 -11.38 15.65
C TYR A 175 2.14 -12.44 14.63
N ILE A 176 1.43 -12.02 13.58
CA ILE A 176 0.96 -12.91 12.50
C ILE A 176 2.14 -13.53 11.72
N ILE A 177 3.12 -12.72 11.29
CA ILE A 177 4.26 -13.18 10.50
C ILE A 177 5.14 -14.14 11.30
N SER A 178 5.29 -13.91 12.60
CA SER A 178 6.05 -14.78 13.51
C SER A 178 5.30 -16.04 13.94
N ILE A 179 4.09 -16.28 13.42
CA ILE A 179 3.24 -17.43 13.81
C ILE A 179 2.98 -17.40 15.34
N GLY A 180 2.80 -16.20 15.89
CA GLY A 180 2.53 -15.97 17.29
C GLY A 180 3.74 -16.03 18.23
N MET A 181 4.96 -16.25 17.70
CA MET A 181 6.18 -16.30 18.52
C MET A 181 6.59 -14.94 19.08
N VAL A 182 6.25 -13.85 18.40
CA VAL A 182 6.58 -12.48 18.84
C VAL A 182 5.29 -11.80 19.27
N GLY A 183 5.11 -11.67 20.59
CA GLY A 183 3.95 -11.00 21.14
C GLY A 183 3.92 -9.49 20.85
N PRO A 184 2.72 -8.89 20.76
CA PRO A 184 2.56 -7.45 20.57
C PRO A 184 3.11 -6.67 21.79
N ASP A 185 3.70 -5.50 21.54
CA ASP A 185 4.39 -4.65 22.53
C ASP A 185 5.57 -5.31 23.27
N GLY A 186 6.16 -6.37 22.72
CA GLY A 186 7.29 -7.08 23.37
C GLY A 186 6.90 -7.84 24.64
N ARG A 187 5.59 -8.04 24.85
CA ARG A 187 5.09 -8.96 25.88
C ARG A 187 5.18 -10.37 25.31
N GLU A 188 6.13 -11.16 25.79
CA GLU A 188 6.26 -12.53 25.35
C GLU A 188 5.01 -13.35 25.72
N PRO A 189 4.65 -14.35 24.90
CA PRO A 189 3.61 -15.31 25.26
C PRO A 189 3.84 -15.86 26.67
N ASN A 190 2.77 -16.08 27.42
CA ASN A 190 2.91 -16.64 28.76
C ASN A 190 3.39 -18.09 28.67
N GLU A 191 4.69 -18.31 28.88
CA GLU A 191 5.36 -19.62 28.83
C GLU A 191 4.72 -20.67 29.76
N GLN A 192 3.97 -20.25 30.79
CA GLN A 192 3.25 -21.15 31.68
C GLN A 192 2.13 -21.94 30.97
N GLN A 193 1.71 -21.52 29.77
CA GLN A 193 0.72 -22.24 28.96
C GLN A 193 1.33 -23.25 27.98
N GLU A 194 2.67 -23.34 27.93
CA GLU A 194 3.40 -24.30 27.09
C GLU A 194 3.58 -25.68 27.76
N GLU A 195 3.02 -25.89 28.96
CA GLU A 195 3.01 -27.23 29.54
C GLU A 195 2.38 -28.21 28.54
N PRO A 196 3.09 -29.30 28.19
CA PRO A 196 2.61 -30.22 27.18
C PRO A 196 1.26 -30.77 27.64
N LEU A 197 0.23 -30.55 26.81
CA LEU A 197 -1.08 -31.16 26.96
C LEU A 197 -0.86 -32.62 27.34
N SER A 198 -1.27 -33.01 28.55
CA SER A 198 -1.05 -34.37 29.05
C SER A 198 -1.60 -35.36 28.03
N LYS A 199 -0.75 -36.28 27.56
CA LYS A 199 -1.08 -37.29 26.56
C LYS A 199 -2.27 -38.16 26.97
#